data_AF-A0A3P1BG64-F1
#
_entry.id   AF-A0A3P1BG64-F1
#
_cell.length_a   1.000
_cell.length_b   1.000
_cell.length_c   1.000
_cell.angle_alpha   90.00
_cell.angle_beta   90.00
_cell.angle_gamma   90.00
#
_symmetry.space_group_name_H-M   'P 1'
#
loop_
_entity.id
_entity.type
_entity.pdbx_description
1 polymer ?
#
loop_
_entity_poly.entity_id
_entity_poly.type
_entity_poly.pdbx_seq_one_letter_code
_entity_poly.pdbx_strand_id
1 'polypeptide(L)'
;MKDFIVVHYDGNSTNLTYTDTEEDARAYLAALITTNQVSKNDTLSIVRVHDDYLVYFKRRNNTLKTVLGKDSQSSVSWTELMFGPLQEFFAKLFKKMGNLGVVFGSR
;
A
#
# COMPACT_ATOMS: atom_id res chain seq x y z
N MET A 1 -6.17 24.97 2.66
CA MET A 1 -4.97 24.28 3.17
C MET A 1 -5.07 22.87 2.61
N LYS A 2 -3.96 22.26 2.19
CA LYS A 2 -4.03 20.93 1.58
C LYS A 2 -4.12 19.88 2.69
N ASP A 3 -5.30 19.30 2.87
CA ASP A 3 -5.61 18.41 3.99
C ASP A 3 -5.46 16.93 3.62
N PHE A 4 -5.21 16.62 2.35
CA PHE A 4 -5.07 15.25 1.86
C PHE A 4 -3.86 15.10 0.92
N ILE A 5 -3.19 13.95 1.04
CA ILE A 5 -2.09 13.52 0.18
C ILE A 5 -2.55 12.27 -0.55
N VAL A 6 -2.58 12.35 -1.86
CA VAL A 6 -2.74 11.20 -2.74
C VAL A 6 -1.37 10.66 -3.09
N VAL A 7 -1.19 9.36 -2.89
CA VAL A 7 0.04 8.63 -3.20
C VAL A 7 -0.27 7.64 -4.31
N HIS A 8 0.52 7.70 -5.39
CA HIS A 8 0.56 6.69 -6.43
C HIS A 8 1.98 6.12 -6.50
N TYR A 9 2.10 4.81 -6.32
CA TYR A 9 3.36 4.09 -6.42
C TYR A 9 3.25 3.03 -7.51
N ASP A 10 4.05 3.17 -8.57
CA ASP A 10 4.04 2.29 -9.75
C ASP A 10 4.95 1.04 -9.60
N GLY A 11 5.61 0.90 -8.45
CA GLY A 11 6.62 -0.15 -8.22
C GLY A 11 8.07 0.33 -8.31
N ASN A 12 8.32 1.48 -8.93
CA ASN A 12 9.63 2.09 -9.10
C ASN A 12 9.71 3.51 -8.52
N SER A 13 8.64 4.29 -8.65
CA SER A 13 8.56 5.70 -8.29
C SER A 13 7.27 6.00 -7.53
N THR A 14 7.34 7.02 -6.67
CA THR A 14 6.19 7.51 -5.89
C THR A 14 5.84 8.91 -6.37
N ASN A 15 4.60 9.09 -6.83
CA ASN A 15 4.02 10.39 -7.11
C ASN A 15 3.13 10.83 -5.95
N LEU A 16 3.32 12.07 -5.50
CA LEU A 16 2.56 12.68 -4.41
C LEU A 16 1.78 13.87 -4.96
N THR A 17 0.47 13.87 -4.74
CA THR A 17 -0.42 14.96 -5.14
C THR A 17 -1.20 15.43 -3.92
N TYR A 18 -1.26 16.74 -3.71
CA TYR A 18 -1.91 17.35 -2.56
C TYR A 18 -3.28 17.92 -2.94
N THR A 19 -4.31 17.57 -2.19
CA THR A 19 -5.69 18.04 -2.43
C THR A 19 -6.29 18.68 -1.17
N ASP A 20 -7.31 19.52 -1.36
CA ASP A 20 -7.96 20.24 -0.27
C ASP A 20 -9.07 19.40 0.39
N THR A 21 -9.76 18.55 -0.38
CA THR A 21 -10.86 17.70 0.12
C THR A 21 -10.61 16.21 -0.15
N GLU A 22 -11.33 15.34 0.59
CA GLU A 22 -11.33 13.89 0.34
C GLU A 22 -11.95 13.57 -1.01
N GLU A 23 -13.05 14.25 -1.36
CA GLU A 23 -13.72 14.11 -2.65
C GLU A 23 -12.76 14.42 -3.82
N ASP A 24 -11.96 15.47 -3.71
CA ASP A 24 -10.94 15.81 -4.73
C ASP A 24 -9.84 14.74 -4.80
N ALA A 25 -9.40 14.21 -3.64
CA ALA A 25 -8.41 13.15 -3.58
C ALA A 25 -8.90 11.87 -4.29
N ARG A 26 -10.15 11.48 -4.04
CA ARG A 26 -10.80 10.33 -4.69
C ARG A 26 -11.04 10.59 -6.16
N ALA A 27 -11.48 11.78 -6.54
CA ALA A 27 -11.68 12.17 -7.93
C ALA A 27 -10.35 12.12 -8.72
N TYR A 28 -9.25 12.56 -8.11
CA TYR A 28 -7.92 12.48 -8.71
C TYR A 28 -7.50 11.03 -8.97
N LEU A 29 -7.62 10.14 -7.96
CA LEU A 29 -7.33 8.71 -8.16
C LEU A 29 -8.25 8.07 -9.21
N ALA A 30 -9.53 8.45 -9.24
CA ALA A 30 -10.46 7.98 -10.25
C ALA A 30 -10.03 8.43 -11.66
N ALA A 31 -9.57 9.67 -11.82
CA ALA A 31 -9.05 10.19 -13.07
C ALA A 31 -7.79 9.44 -13.54
N LEU A 32 -6.87 9.11 -12.64
CA LEU A 32 -5.69 8.30 -12.99
C LEU A 32 -6.09 6.90 -13.49
N ILE A 33 -7.13 6.29 -12.90
CA ILE A 33 -7.67 5.00 -13.34
C ILE A 33 -8.35 5.13 -14.70
N THR A 34 -9.23 6.12 -14.91
CA THR A 34 -9.97 6.28 -16.18
C THR A 34 -9.05 6.62 -17.35
N THR A 35 -7.96 7.33 -17.09
CA THR A 35 -6.96 7.70 -18.11
C THR A 35 -5.88 6.62 -18.32
N ASN A 36 -6.02 5.44 -17.70
CA ASN A 36 -5.05 4.34 -17.75
C ASN A 36 -3.63 4.72 -17.31
N GLN A 37 -3.49 5.70 -16.42
CA GLN A 37 -2.21 6.08 -15.81
C GLN A 37 -1.86 5.19 -14.60
N VAL A 38 -2.79 4.36 -14.14
CA VAL A 38 -2.59 3.38 -13.06
C VAL A 38 -2.62 1.98 -13.64
N SER A 39 -1.54 1.22 -13.41
CA SER A 39 -1.49 -0.21 -13.72
C SER A 39 -2.14 -1.06 -12.63
N LYS A 40 -2.49 -2.30 -12.96
CA LYS A 40 -3.09 -3.26 -12.01
C LYS A 40 -2.18 -3.60 -10.83
N ASN A 41 -0.89 -3.33 -10.94
CA ASN A 41 0.10 -3.61 -9.89
C ASN A 41 0.47 -2.39 -9.04
N ASP A 42 -0.05 -1.23 -9.40
CA ASP A 42 0.27 0.02 -8.73
C ASP A 42 -0.46 0.12 -7.40
N THR A 43 0.21 0.76 -6.44
CA THR A 43 -0.37 1.04 -5.13
C THR A 43 -0.90 2.45 -5.10
N LEU A 44 -2.14 2.60 -4.65
CA LEU A 44 -2.81 3.88 -4.47
C LEU A 44 -3.17 4.07 -3.00
N SER A 45 -2.94 5.25 -2.47
CA SER A 45 -3.44 5.62 -1.14
C SER A 45 -3.83 7.09 -1.03
N ILE A 46 -4.69 7.38 -0.08
CA ILE A 46 -5.06 8.74 0.33
C ILE A 46 -4.80 8.84 1.83
N VAL A 47 -3.99 9.82 2.23
CA VAL A 47 -3.66 10.11 3.63
C VAL A 47 -4.19 11.48 3.97
N ARG A 48 -4.85 11.61 5.12
CA ARG A 48 -5.29 12.88 5.67
C ARG A 48 -4.19 13.48 6.53
N VAL A 49 -3.82 14.72 6.26
CA VAL A 49 -2.60 15.35 6.79
C VAL A 49 -2.71 15.67 8.28
N HIS A 50 -3.89 16.07 8.76
CA HIS A 50 -4.01 16.59 10.12
C HIS A 50 -3.90 15.52 11.22
N ASP A 51 -4.15 14.26 10.88
CA ASP A 51 -4.14 13.13 11.83
C ASP A 51 -3.47 11.87 11.29
N ASP A 52 -2.71 12.00 10.19
CA ASP A 52 -2.06 10.90 9.48
C ASP A 52 -2.99 9.73 9.14
N TYR A 53 -4.30 9.99 9.03
CA TYR A 53 -5.29 8.95 8.83
C TYR A 53 -5.29 8.42 7.39
N LEU A 54 -5.19 7.11 7.24
CA LEU A 54 -5.21 6.42 5.95
C LEU A 54 -6.66 6.27 5.47
N VAL A 55 -7.12 7.23 4.68
CA VAL A 55 -8.49 7.30 4.12
C VAL A 55 -8.75 6.22 3.09
N TYR A 56 -7.72 5.88 2.33
CA TYR A 56 -7.79 4.84 1.31
C TYR A 56 -6.43 4.19 1.16
N PHE A 57 -6.42 2.86 1.04
CA PHE A 57 -5.24 2.10 0.62
C PHE A 57 -5.64 0.90 -0.22
N LYS A 58 -4.95 0.74 -1.34
CA LYS A 58 -5.04 -0.49 -2.14
C LYS A 58 -3.77 -0.71 -2.96
N ARG A 59 -3.20 -1.90 -2.84
CA ARG A 59 -1.92 -2.26 -3.47
C ARG A 59 -2.04 -2.72 -4.92
N ARG A 60 -3.17 -3.32 -5.30
CA ARG A 60 -3.36 -3.96 -6.62
C ARG A 60 -4.82 -3.95 -7.03
N ASN A 61 -5.04 -4.11 -8.34
CA ASN A 61 -6.35 -4.19 -8.96
C ASN A 61 -7.25 -3.01 -8.56
N ASN A 62 -6.70 -1.79 -8.65
CA ASN A 62 -7.43 -0.57 -8.38
C ASN A 62 -8.57 -0.41 -9.38
N THR A 63 -9.77 -0.12 -8.87
CA THR A 63 -10.96 0.11 -9.70
C THR A 63 -11.68 1.36 -9.21
N LEU A 64 -12.45 1.99 -10.09
CA LEU A 64 -13.28 3.15 -9.75
C LEU A 64 -14.21 2.84 -8.57
N LYS A 65 -14.81 1.63 -8.55
CA LYS A 65 -15.65 1.18 -7.44
C LYS A 65 -14.91 1.25 -6.10
N THR A 66 -13.64 0.84 -6.05
CA THR A 66 -12.88 0.86 -4.79
C THR A 66 -12.41 2.24 -4.38
N VAL A 67 -12.13 3.14 -5.33
CA VAL A 67 -11.69 4.51 -5.02
C VAL A 67 -12.88 5.39 -4.63
N LEU A 68 -14.01 5.25 -5.32
CA LEU A 68 -15.23 6.03 -5.07
C LEU A 68 -16.10 5.44 -3.97
N GLY A 69 -15.88 4.17 -3.59
CA GLY A 69 -16.57 3.54 -2.48
C GLY A 69 -16.19 4.20 -1.15
N LYS A 70 -17.19 4.65 -0.41
CA LYS A 70 -17.06 5.06 1.01
C LYS A 70 -17.14 3.85 1.94
N ASP A 71 -16.61 2.71 1.52
CA ASP A 71 -16.51 1.55 2.40
C ASP A 71 -15.53 1.93 3.51
N SER A 72 -15.99 1.91 4.76
CA SER A 72 -15.17 2.19 5.94
C SER A 72 -14.01 1.18 5.95
N GLN A 73 -12.86 1.57 5.43
CA GLN A 73 -11.66 0.76 5.60
C GLN A 73 -11.35 0.76 7.10
N SER A 74 -11.45 -0.40 7.72
CA SER A 74 -10.99 -0.61 9.10
C SER A 74 -9.57 -0.08 9.20
N SER A 75 -9.30 0.78 10.16
CA SER A 75 -8.00 1.39 10.40
C SER A 75 -6.93 0.30 10.54
N VAL A 76 -6.25 -0.04 9.44
CA VAL A 76 -5.11 -0.95 9.49
C VAL A 76 -3.87 -0.11 9.67
N SER A 77 -3.22 -0.26 10.82
CA SER A 77 -1.97 0.42 11.12
C SER A 77 -0.92 0.07 10.05
N TRP A 78 -0.11 1.06 9.63
CA TRP A 78 1.03 0.85 8.72
C TRP A 78 1.98 -0.26 9.19
N THR A 79 2.07 -0.48 10.52
CA THR A 79 2.86 -1.58 11.10
C THR A 79 2.25 -2.95 10.80
N GLU A 80 0.94 -3.08 10.72
CA GLU A 80 0.28 -4.37 10.46
C GLU A 80 0.41 -4.77 8.98
N LEU A 81 0.37 -3.77 8.08
CA LEU A 81 0.44 -3.97 6.64
C LEU A 81 1.83 -4.37 6.14
N MET A 82 2.88 -3.82 6.75
CA MET A 82 4.27 -4.12 6.39
C MET A 82 4.79 -5.39 7.07
N PHE A 83 4.31 -5.71 8.28
CA PHE A 83 4.89 -6.81 9.08
C PHE A 83 4.07 -8.10 9.13
N GLY A 84 2.77 -8.08 8.81
CA GLY A 84 1.92 -9.26 8.90
C GLY A 84 2.36 -10.44 8.01
N PRO A 85 2.46 -10.28 6.68
CA PRO A 85 2.81 -11.39 5.78
C PRO A 85 4.32 -11.67 5.70
N LEU A 86 5.15 -10.69 6.09
CA LEU A 86 6.61 -10.80 6.03
C LEU A 86 7.17 -11.62 7.18
N GLN A 87 6.50 -11.70 8.32
CA GLN A 87 6.95 -12.50 9.46
C GLN A 87 6.97 -14.01 9.13
N GLU A 88 5.94 -14.54 8.45
CA GLU A 88 5.95 -15.93 7.99
C GLU A 88 6.99 -16.18 6.89
N PHE A 89 7.21 -15.21 6.01
CA PHE A 89 8.18 -15.33 4.92
C PHE A 89 9.62 -15.33 5.45
N PHE A 90 9.96 -14.43 6.38
CA PHE A 90 11.25 -14.43 7.06
C PHE A 90 11.43 -15.65 7.96
N ALA A 91 10.41 -16.08 8.69
CA ALA A 91 10.47 -17.29 9.50
C ALA A 91 10.76 -18.54 8.64
N LYS A 92 10.14 -18.65 7.44
CA LYS A 92 10.44 -19.72 6.49
C LYS A 92 11.83 -19.59 5.86
N LEU A 93 12.32 -18.37 5.62
CA LEU A 93 13.69 -18.15 5.11
C LEU A 93 14.74 -18.58 6.15
N PHE A 94 14.58 -18.18 7.40
CA PHE A 94 15.50 -18.55 8.49
C PHE A 94 15.47 -20.05 8.78
N LYS A 95 14.28 -20.69 8.74
CA LYS A 95 14.16 -22.15 8.94
C LYS A 95 14.81 -22.95 7.82
N LYS A 96 14.81 -22.43 6.58
CA LYS A 96 15.47 -23.08 5.44
C LYS A 96 16.99 -22.89 5.45
N MET A 97 17.50 -21.79 6.02
CA MET A 97 18.94 -21.61 6.24
C MET A 97 19.48 -22.44 7.42
N GLY A 98 18.68 -22.67 8.48
CA GLY A 98 19.08 -23.51 9.61
C GLY A 98 19.28 -24.99 9.27
N ASN A 99 18.58 -25.52 8.25
CA ASN A 99 18.69 -26.91 7.82
C ASN A 99 19.81 -27.18 6.79
N LEU A 100 20.53 -26.14 6.34
CA LEU A 100 21.69 -26.26 5.44
C LEU A 100 23.04 -26.22 6.20
N GLY A 101 23.01 -26.12 7.53
CA GLY A 101 24.20 -25.91 8.39
C GLY A 101 24.67 -27.11 9.21
N VAL A 102 24.17 -28.34 8.99
CA VAL A 102 24.63 -29.53 9.71
C VAL A 102 25.05 -30.65 8.74
N VAL A 103 26.08 -30.38 7.92
CA VAL A 103 26.96 -31.41 7.36
C VAL A 103 28.41 -30.88 7.40
N PHE A 104 28.97 -30.84 8.60
CA PHE A 104 30.40 -30.88 8.92
C PHE A 104 30.43 -31.49 10.34
N GLY A 105 30.91 -32.69 10.63
CA GLY A 105 32.04 -33.42 10.08
C GLY A 105 33.22 -33.31 11.03
N SER A 106 33.26 -34.12 12.11
CA SER A 106 34.46 -34.54 12.87
C SER A 106 34.04 -35.77 13.69
N ARG A 107 34.51 -37.00 13.43
CA ARG A 107 35.75 -37.60 13.98
C ARG A 107 35.99 -37.29 15.45
#